data_AF-A0A8X6G501-F1
#
_entry.id   AF-A0A8X6G501-F1
#
_cell.length_a   1.000
_cell.length_b   1.000
_cell.length_c   1.000
_cell.angle_alpha   90.00
_cell.angle_beta   90.00
_cell.angle_gamma   90.00
#
_symmetry.space_group_name_H-M   'P 1'
#
loop_
_entity.id
_entity.type
_entity.pdbx_description
1 polymer ?
#
loop_
_entity_poly.entity_id
_entity_poly.type
_entity_poly.pdbx_seq_one_letter_code
_entity_poly.pdbx_strand_id
1 'polypeptide(L)'
;MKNSEVEIITGDVLCKKIDKGPRRFVLIRSSDVVKSYISRIQAVQPLINAYVDERFQEAFEEAKQVDALISSGARTQEEMERETPFLGVPFSAKEAVSVKGLFATGGAVFRKGAKAEGDCDVVRLFRAAGAIPLVVTNTSEMCLWWETYNKLHGKTKNPYDTTRTPGGSSGKFLIFSWFTIIIS
;
A
#
# COMPACT_ATOMS: atom_id res chain seq x y z
N MET A 1 -4.63 22.45 18.73
CA MET A 1 -4.36 22.17 17.30
C MET A 1 -5.29 21.04 16.90
N LYS A 2 -6.15 21.26 15.91
CA LYS A 2 -7.25 20.33 15.59
C LYS A 2 -6.68 19.11 14.86
N ASN A 3 -6.75 17.94 15.51
CA ASN A 3 -6.52 16.65 14.89
C ASN A 3 -7.66 16.39 13.91
N SER A 4 -7.40 16.55 12.61
CA SER A 4 -8.26 16.05 11.55
C SER A 4 -7.95 14.56 11.36
N GLU A 5 -8.77 13.71 11.98
CA GLU A 5 -8.76 12.27 11.75
C GLU A 5 -9.09 12.00 10.28
N VAL A 6 -8.16 11.39 9.55
CA VAL A 6 -8.35 10.92 8.19
C VAL A 6 -9.01 9.54 8.29
N GLU A 7 -10.33 9.53 8.11
CA GLU A 7 -11.14 8.31 8.06
C GLU A 7 -10.73 7.46 6.85
N ILE A 8 -10.65 6.15 7.08
CA ILE A 8 -10.03 5.16 6.22
C ILE A 8 -10.76 5.09 4.86
N ILE A 9 -9.98 5.31 3.79
CA ILE A 9 -10.41 5.27 2.39
C ILE A 9 -10.72 3.81 2.02
N THR A 10 -11.97 3.44 2.20
CA THR A 10 -12.58 2.25 1.59
C THR A 10 -13.29 2.73 0.31
N GLY A 11 -13.43 1.88 -0.72
CA GLY A 11 -13.98 2.27 -2.04
C GLY A 11 -15.31 3.04 -2.02
N ASP A 12 -16.10 2.91 -0.96
CA ASP A 12 -17.32 3.70 -0.70
C ASP A 12 -17.10 5.23 -0.57
N VAL A 13 -15.90 5.66 -0.18
CA VAL A 13 -15.63 7.07 0.18
C VAL A 13 -15.25 7.93 -1.03
N LEU A 14 -14.87 7.33 -2.16
CA LEU A 14 -14.62 8.08 -3.40
C LEU A 14 -15.91 8.61 -4.03
N CYS A 15 -17.09 8.08 -3.64
CA CYS A 15 -18.32 8.33 -4.38
C CYS A 15 -19.62 8.51 -3.55
N LYS A 16 -19.59 8.56 -2.21
CA LYS A 16 -20.80 8.86 -1.39
C LYS A 16 -20.70 10.18 -0.61
N LYS A 17 -21.70 11.04 -0.85
CA LYS A 17 -22.11 12.16 0.01
C LYS A 17 -22.10 11.73 1.48
N ILE A 18 -21.29 12.37 2.31
CA ILE A 18 -21.35 12.24 3.76
C ILE A 18 -22.11 13.47 4.29
N ASP A 19 -23.34 13.25 4.74
CA ASP A 19 -24.13 14.27 5.43
C ASP A 19 -23.82 14.26 6.93
N LYS A 20 -23.36 15.41 7.46
CA LYS A 20 -23.86 16.08 8.69
C LYS A 20 -22.93 17.23 9.12
N GLY A 21 -23.41 18.47 8.97
CA GLY A 21 -22.84 19.69 9.56
C GLY A 21 -21.81 20.45 8.67
N PRO A 22 -21.38 21.67 9.07
CA PRO A 22 -20.74 22.68 8.20
C PRO A 22 -19.27 22.38 7.85
N ARG A 23 -18.91 21.11 7.62
CA ARG A 23 -17.60 20.70 7.13
C ARG A 23 -17.63 20.75 5.60
N ARG A 24 -16.84 21.65 5.02
CA ARG A 24 -16.57 21.66 3.57
C ARG A 24 -15.94 20.32 3.19
N PHE A 25 -16.66 19.51 2.42
CA PHE A 25 -16.13 18.29 1.83
C PHE A 25 -15.33 18.65 0.58
N VAL A 26 -14.09 18.16 0.49
CA VAL A 26 -13.22 18.32 -0.68
C VAL A 26 -13.17 16.98 -1.38
N LEU A 27 -13.48 16.96 -2.68
CA LEU A 27 -13.29 15.79 -3.51
C LEU A 27 -11.78 15.50 -3.59
N ILE A 28 -11.34 14.36 -3.10
CA ILE A 28 -9.92 13.96 -3.12
C ILE A 28 -9.68 13.08 -4.33
N ARG A 29 -8.65 13.40 -5.11
CA ARG A 29 -8.23 12.60 -6.27
C ARG A 29 -7.36 11.43 -5.84
N SER A 30 -7.41 10.32 -6.55
CA SER A 30 -6.55 9.15 -6.30
C SER A 30 -5.06 9.53 -6.35
N SER A 31 -4.65 10.39 -7.29
CA SER A 31 -3.27 10.88 -7.35
C SER A 31 -2.84 11.65 -6.10
N ASP A 32 -3.73 12.43 -5.47
CA ASP A 32 -3.43 13.15 -4.23
C ASP A 32 -3.26 12.17 -3.05
N VAL A 33 -4.10 11.13 -3.00
CA VAL A 33 -3.99 10.06 -2.01
C VAL A 33 -2.65 9.33 -2.16
N VAL A 34 -2.35 8.82 -3.35
CA VAL A 34 -1.10 8.09 -3.64
C VAL A 34 0.12 8.94 -3.33
N LYS A 35 0.12 10.22 -3.73
CA LYS A 35 1.22 11.15 -3.42
C LYS A 35 1.43 11.33 -1.91
N SER A 36 0.35 11.43 -1.14
CA SER A 36 0.41 11.51 0.33
C SER A 36 1.06 10.27 0.94
N TYR A 37 0.64 9.07 0.51
CA TYR A 37 1.24 7.81 0.95
C TYR A 37 2.73 7.72 0.60
N ILE A 38 3.11 8.04 -0.64
CA ILE A 38 4.51 8.02 -1.08
C ILE A 38 5.36 8.94 -0.19
N SER A 39 4.91 10.18 0.00
CA SER A 39 5.63 11.17 0.80
C SER A 39 5.87 10.69 2.24
N ARG A 40 4.86 10.06 2.83
CA ARG A 40 4.96 9.55 4.20
C ARG A 40 5.80 8.29 4.30
N ILE A 41 5.71 7.38 3.32
CA ILE A 41 6.56 6.19 3.25
C ILE A 41 8.03 6.62 3.19
N GLN A 42 8.37 7.57 2.34
CA GLN A 42 9.74 8.10 2.21
C GLN A 42 10.23 8.76 3.51
N ALA A 43 9.37 9.49 4.22
CA ALA A 43 9.73 10.12 5.49
C ALA A 43 9.98 9.11 6.63
N VAL A 44 9.21 8.02 6.66
CA VAL A 44 9.24 7.04 7.76
C VAL A 44 10.26 5.93 7.52
N GLN A 45 10.53 5.58 6.26
CA GLN A 45 11.39 4.45 5.90
C GLN A 45 12.79 4.49 6.55
N PRO A 46 13.53 5.61 6.61
CA PRO A 46 14.83 5.66 7.26
C PRO A 46 14.79 5.30 8.75
N LEU A 47 13.64 5.49 9.41
CA LEU A 47 13.48 5.25 10.83
C LEU A 47 13.23 3.77 11.15
N ILE A 48 12.49 3.07 10.28
CA ILE A 48 11.94 1.74 10.60
C ILE A 48 12.28 0.63 9.62
N ASN A 49 12.76 0.94 8.41
CA ASN A 49 13.12 -0.04 7.38
C ASN A 49 11.99 -1.06 7.09
N ALA A 50 10.85 -0.57 6.62
CA ALA A 50 9.60 -1.33 6.48
C ALA A 50 9.39 -1.95 5.09
N TYR A 51 9.92 -1.33 4.04
CA TYR A 51 9.83 -1.87 2.68
C TYR A 51 11.20 -2.15 2.07
N VAL A 52 11.20 -2.97 1.02
CA VAL A 52 12.40 -3.50 0.34
C VAL A 52 12.54 -2.95 -1.08
N ASP A 53 11.44 -2.83 -1.79
CA ASP A 53 11.39 -2.30 -3.16
C ASP A 53 10.07 -1.52 -3.36
N GLU A 54 10.08 -0.63 -4.34
CA GLU A 54 9.02 0.36 -4.57
C GLU A 54 8.70 0.53 -6.06
N ARG A 55 7.47 0.97 -6.37
CA ARG A 55 7.02 1.30 -7.73
C ARG A 55 6.27 2.63 -7.77
N PHE A 56 6.82 3.64 -7.07
CA PHE A 56 6.13 4.91 -6.83
C PHE A 56 5.78 5.65 -8.13
N GLN A 57 6.66 5.61 -9.12
CA GLN A 57 6.43 6.29 -10.39
C GLN A 57 5.29 5.63 -11.16
N GLU A 58 5.29 4.29 -11.29
CA GLU A 58 4.21 3.57 -11.96
C GLU A 58 2.89 3.72 -11.21
N ALA A 59 2.92 3.61 -9.88
CA ALA A 59 1.72 3.76 -9.05
C ALA A 59 1.11 5.16 -9.15
N PHE A 60 1.92 6.21 -9.23
CA PHE A 60 1.43 7.58 -9.39
C PHE A 60 0.80 7.78 -10.77
N GLU A 61 1.35 7.16 -11.82
CA GLU A 61 0.76 7.22 -13.15
C GLU A 61 -0.54 6.42 -13.26
N GLU A 62 -0.61 5.24 -12.64
CA GLU A 62 -1.85 4.45 -12.48
C GLU A 62 -2.93 5.29 -11.77
N ALA A 63 -2.57 6.03 -10.72
CA ALA A 63 -3.51 6.90 -10.00
C ALA A 63 -4.06 8.06 -10.86
N LYS A 64 -3.23 8.66 -11.71
CA LYS A 64 -3.69 9.69 -12.67
C LYS A 64 -4.63 9.11 -13.72
N GLN A 65 -4.40 7.89 -14.18
CA GLN A 65 -5.27 7.22 -15.13
C GLN A 65 -6.65 6.96 -14.52
N VAL A 66 -6.68 6.57 -13.23
CA VAL A 66 -7.92 6.44 -12.46
C VAL A 66 -8.65 7.79 -12.37
N ASP A 67 -7.93 8.87 -12.03
CA ASP A 67 -8.53 10.21 -11.96
C ASP A 67 -9.10 10.65 -13.32
N ALA A 68 -8.40 10.37 -14.41
CA ALA A 68 -8.86 10.66 -15.76
C ALA A 68 -10.13 9.87 -16.10
N LEU A 69 -10.19 8.58 -15.76
CA LEU A 69 -11.34 7.70 -15.99
C LEU A 69 -12.57 8.16 -15.19
N ILE A 70 -12.38 8.60 -13.95
CA ILE A 70 -13.46 9.17 -13.13
C ILE A 70 -13.94 10.49 -13.74
N SER A 71 -13.01 11.36 -14.16
CA SER A 71 -13.34 12.67 -14.73
C SER A 71 -14.03 12.59 -16.10
N SER A 72 -13.76 11.54 -16.88
CA SER A 72 -14.37 11.35 -18.20
C SER A 72 -15.83 10.91 -18.12
N GLY A 73 -16.31 10.46 -16.94
CA GLY A 73 -17.67 9.97 -16.77
C GLY A 73 -18.00 8.75 -17.64
N ALA A 74 -16.99 8.03 -18.11
CA ALA A 74 -17.15 6.92 -19.05
C ALA A 74 -17.77 5.67 -18.41
N ARG A 75 -17.77 5.61 -17.07
CA ARG A 75 -18.38 4.54 -16.27
C ARG A 75 -19.28 5.15 -15.23
N THR A 76 -20.43 4.53 -15.01
CA THR A 76 -21.32 4.89 -13.91
C THR A 76 -20.70 4.48 -12.58
N GLN A 77 -21.11 5.14 -11.50
CA GLN A 77 -20.69 4.79 -10.15
C GLN A 77 -21.00 3.32 -9.81
N GLU A 78 -22.17 2.84 -10.20
CA GLU A 78 -22.62 1.47 -9.94
C GLU A 78 -21.75 0.43 -10.67
N GLU A 79 -21.33 0.71 -11.90
CA GLU A 79 -20.37 -0.14 -12.64
C GLU A 79 -19.00 -0.15 -11.97
N MET A 80 -18.51 1.01 -11.51
CA MET A 80 -17.24 1.11 -10.81
C MET A 80 -17.26 0.37 -9.48
N GLU A 81 -18.33 0.49 -8.69
CA GLU A 81 -18.49 -0.22 -7.41
C GLU A 81 -18.54 -1.75 -7.61
N ARG A 82 -19.17 -2.22 -8.69
CA ARG A 82 -19.31 -3.65 -8.98
C ARG A 82 -18.03 -4.27 -9.55
N GLU A 83 -17.37 -3.60 -10.50
CA GLU A 83 -16.26 -4.16 -11.26
C GLU A 83 -14.89 -3.80 -10.68
N THR A 84 -14.78 -2.63 -10.06
CA THR A 84 -13.53 -2.10 -9.50
C THR A 84 -13.74 -1.56 -8.09
N PRO A 85 -14.05 -2.43 -7.11
CA PRO A 85 -14.39 -1.99 -5.74
C PRO A 85 -13.22 -1.29 -5.01
N PHE A 86 -11.99 -1.43 -5.50
CA PHE A 86 -10.79 -0.80 -4.94
C PHE A 86 -10.16 0.22 -5.89
N LEU A 87 -10.95 0.80 -6.81
CA LEU A 87 -10.47 1.76 -7.81
C LEU A 87 -9.67 2.91 -7.16
N GLY A 88 -8.39 3.00 -7.50
CA GLY A 88 -7.50 4.07 -7.03
C GLY A 88 -7.01 3.91 -5.59
N VAL A 89 -7.26 2.77 -4.94
CA VAL A 89 -6.83 2.51 -3.56
C VAL A 89 -5.39 1.97 -3.55
N PRO A 90 -4.42 2.68 -2.94
CA PRO A 90 -3.07 2.16 -2.82
C PRO A 90 -2.98 1.01 -1.81
N PHE A 91 -2.11 0.03 -2.08
CA PHE A 91 -1.79 -1.03 -1.14
C PHE A 91 -0.31 -1.43 -1.15
N SER A 92 0.12 -2.12 -0.10
CA SER A 92 1.45 -2.71 0.02
C SER A 92 1.37 -4.22 -0.06
N ALA A 93 2.28 -4.87 -0.77
CA ALA A 93 2.40 -6.32 -0.79
C ALA A 93 3.48 -6.78 0.20
N LYS A 94 3.38 -8.01 0.70
CA LYS A 94 4.51 -8.66 1.38
C LYS A 94 5.50 -9.12 0.32
N GLU A 95 6.81 -9.08 0.57
CA GLU A 95 7.80 -9.55 -0.43
C GLU A 95 7.58 -11.00 -0.89
N ALA A 96 6.98 -11.85 -0.04
CA ALA A 96 6.58 -13.21 -0.39
C ALA A 96 5.42 -13.28 -1.42
N VAL A 97 4.75 -12.15 -1.67
CA VAL A 97 3.68 -11.98 -2.65
C VAL A 97 4.30 -11.30 -3.88
N SER A 98 4.48 -12.07 -4.95
CA SER A 98 5.11 -11.58 -6.18
C SER A 98 4.33 -10.42 -6.80
N VAL A 99 5.02 -9.28 -6.95
CA VAL A 99 4.58 -8.12 -7.73
C VAL A 99 5.57 -7.93 -8.86
N LYS A 100 5.09 -7.90 -10.10
CA LYS A 100 5.91 -7.82 -11.30
C LYS A 100 6.93 -6.68 -11.21
N GLY A 101 8.20 -7.00 -11.45
CA GLY A 101 9.32 -6.05 -11.47
C GLY A 101 9.90 -5.68 -10.10
N LEU A 102 9.25 -6.07 -9.00
CA LEU A 102 9.74 -5.86 -7.64
C LEU A 102 10.50 -7.09 -7.12
N PHE A 103 11.33 -6.89 -6.09
CA PHE A 103 12.03 -7.98 -5.43
C PHE A 103 11.10 -9.05 -4.87
N ALA A 104 11.48 -10.30 -5.09
CA ALA A 104 10.79 -11.51 -4.62
C ALA A 104 11.84 -12.53 -4.14
N THR A 105 12.66 -12.12 -3.18
CA THR A 105 13.75 -12.91 -2.59
C THR A 105 13.28 -13.68 -1.35
N GLY A 106 12.22 -13.19 -0.68
CA GLY A 106 11.72 -13.73 0.58
C GLY A 106 12.72 -13.54 1.73
N GLY A 107 13.54 -12.49 1.68
CA GLY A 107 14.64 -12.23 2.62
C GLY A 107 15.78 -13.25 2.57
N ALA A 108 15.80 -14.18 1.61
CA ALA A 108 16.79 -15.24 1.53
C ALA A 108 18.04 -14.78 0.76
N VAL A 109 19.22 -14.92 1.37
CA VAL A 109 20.49 -14.46 0.78
C VAL A 109 20.78 -15.13 -0.57
N PHE A 110 20.43 -16.41 -0.72
CA PHE A 110 20.65 -17.15 -1.97
C PHE A 110 19.77 -16.67 -3.13
N ARG A 111 18.72 -15.89 -2.86
CA ARG A 111 17.83 -15.28 -3.87
C ARG A 111 18.12 -13.79 -4.07
N LYS A 112 19.27 -13.29 -3.59
CA LYS A 112 19.64 -11.88 -3.71
C LYS A 112 19.52 -11.38 -5.15
N GLY A 113 18.77 -10.30 -5.33
CA GLY A 113 18.54 -9.68 -6.64
C GLY A 113 17.40 -10.31 -7.46
N ALA A 114 16.76 -11.38 -6.99
CA ALA A 114 15.63 -11.99 -7.70
C ALA A 114 14.42 -11.05 -7.70
N LYS A 115 13.94 -10.72 -8.91
CA LYS A 115 12.71 -9.95 -9.14
C LYS A 115 11.62 -10.85 -9.68
N ALA A 116 10.37 -10.55 -9.35
CA ALA A 116 9.24 -11.28 -9.89
C ALA A 116 9.01 -10.95 -11.36
N GLU A 117 8.89 -12.00 -12.19
CA GLU A 117 8.58 -11.86 -13.62
C GLU A 117 7.12 -11.45 -13.88
N GLY A 118 6.23 -11.77 -12.93
CA GLY A 118 4.80 -11.51 -13.02
C GLY A 118 4.15 -11.32 -11.66
N ASP A 119 2.93 -10.81 -11.69
CA ASP A 119 2.07 -10.70 -10.51
C ASP A 119 1.56 -12.10 -10.13
N CYS A 120 1.51 -12.40 -8.82
CA CYS A 120 0.77 -13.57 -8.36
C CYS A 120 -0.75 -13.36 -8.52
N ASP A 121 -1.53 -14.45 -8.43
CA ASP A 121 -2.98 -14.38 -8.63
C ASP A 121 -3.69 -13.38 -7.72
N VAL A 122 -3.26 -13.28 -6.46
CA VAL A 122 -3.83 -12.32 -5.51
C VAL A 122 -3.59 -10.89 -5.99
N VAL A 123 -2.35 -10.53 -6.34
CA VAL A 123 -2.02 -9.19 -6.84
C VAL A 123 -2.77 -8.89 -8.15
N ARG A 124 -2.86 -9.87 -9.05
CA ARG A 124 -3.62 -9.75 -10.30
C ARG A 124 -5.09 -9.44 -10.03
N LEU A 125 -5.72 -10.12 -9.08
CA LEU A 125 -7.12 -9.88 -8.69
C LEU A 125 -7.30 -8.50 -8.06
N PHE A 126 -6.38 -8.08 -7.17
CA PHE A 126 -6.43 -6.74 -6.58
C PHE A 126 -6.27 -5.63 -7.61
N ARG A 127 -5.34 -5.77 -8.56
CA ARG A 127 -5.18 -4.82 -9.67
C ARG A 127 -6.40 -4.81 -10.59
N ALA A 128 -6.99 -5.97 -10.88
CA ALA A 128 -8.23 -6.06 -11.65
C ALA A 128 -9.40 -5.36 -10.93
N ALA A 129 -9.44 -5.42 -9.59
CA ALA A 129 -10.39 -4.69 -8.77
C ALA A 129 -10.07 -3.17 -8.65
N GLY A 130 -9.02 -2.68 -9.32
CA GLY A 130 -8.65 -1.26 -9.38
C GLY A 130 -7.65 -0.80 -8.32
N ALA A 131 -7.11 -1.70 -7.49
CA ALA A 131 -6.12 -1.36 -6.46
C ALA A 131 -4.72 -1.13 -7.06
N ILE A 132 -3.95 -0.23 -6.43
CA ILE A 132 -2.65 0.23 -6.92
C ILE A 132 -1.53 -0.25 -5.97
N PRO A 133 -0.67 -1.22 -6.36
CA PRO A 133 0.46 -1.63 -5.52
C PRO A 133 1.52 -0.53 -5.46
N LEU A 134 1.98 -0.17 -4.25
CA LEU A 134 3.02 0.85 -4.02
C LEU A 134 4.41 0.26 -3.78
N VAL A 135 4.49 -0.72 -2.89
CA VAL A 135 5.76 -1.26 -2.35
C VAL A 135 5.64 -2.74 -2.00
N VAL A 136 6.78 -3.42 -1.93
CA VAL A 136 6.92 -4.73 -1.26
C VAL A 136 7.57 -4.56 0.11
N THR A 137 6.92 -5.08 1.14
CA THR A 137 7.31 -4.94 2.54
C THR A 137 8.31 -6.01 2.95
N ASN A 138 9.21 -5.64 3.86
CA ASN A 138 10.22 -6.53 4.39
C ASN A 138 9.58 -7.70 5.15
N THR A 139 10.18 -8.89 5.06
CA THR A 139 9.70 -10.10 5.73
C THR A 139 10.83 -10.81 6.45
N SER A 140 10.51 -11.67 7.42
CA SER A 140 11.53 -12.58 7.95
C SER A 140 12.04 -13.52 6.85
N GLU A 141 13.26 -14.00 6.99
CA GLU A 141 13.83 -14.97 6.05
C GLU A 141 12.85 -16.16 5.83
N MET A 142 12.47 -16.37 4.56
CA MET A 142 11.53 -17.39 4.10
C MET A 142 10.15 -17.37 4.78
N CYS A 143 9.77 -16.26 5.42
CA CYS A 143 8.59 -16.16 6.27
C CYS A 143 8.58 -17.12 7.49
N LEU A 144 9.75 -17.58 7.97
CA LEU A 144 9.88 -18.63 9.00
C LEU A 144 10.22 -18.12 10.42
N TRP A 145 10.08 -16.83 10.72
CA TRP A 145 10.47 -16.31 12.04
C TRP A 145 9.46 -15.31 12.63
N TRP A 146 9.46 -15.15 13.96
CA TRP A 146 8.54 -14.23 14.66
C TRP A 146 9.06 -12.79 14.77
N GLU A 147 10.21 -12.49 14.18
CA GLU A 147 10.70 -11.13 13.97
C GLU A 147 10.92 -10.89 12.48
N THR A 148 10.48 -9.74 11.96
CA THR A 148 10.82 -9.27 10.61
C THR A 148 12.30 -8.86 10.57
N TYR A 149 13.16 -9.87 10.50
CA TYR A 149 14.59 -9.77 10.33
C TYR A 149 15.04 -10.74 9.25
N ASN A 150 15.91 -10.26 8.37
CA ASN A 150 16.64 -11.09 7.43
C ASN A 150 18.04 -10.51 7.21
N LYS A 151 18.96 -11.34 6.70
CA LYS A 151 20.35 -10.92 6.44
C LYS A 151 20.50 -10.02 5.20
N LEU A 152 19.47 -9.93 4.36
CA LEU A 152 19.55 -9.27 3.06
C LEU A 152 19.17 -7.77 3.12
N HIS A 153 18.06 -7.48 3.80
CA HIS A 153 17.43 -6.17 3.96
C HIS A 153 17.45 -5.68 5.42
N GLY A 154 17.88 -6.52 6.37
CA GLY A 154 18.02 -6.16 7.77
C GLY A 154 16.73 -6.29 8.58
N LYS A 155 16.69 -5.58 9.73
CA LYS A 155 15.58 -5.63 10.69
C LYS A 155 14.59 -4.48 10.44
N THR A 156 13.29 -4.79 10.44
CA THR A 156 12.24 -3.78 10.55
C THR A 156 11.99 -3.44 12.01
N LYS A 157 11.84 -2.14 12.33
CA LYS A 157 11.58 -1.66 13.69
C LYS A 157 10.10 -1.39 13.92
N ASN A 158 9.68 -1.48 15.18
CA ASN A 158 8.32 -1.10 15.56
C ASN A 158 8.15 0.43 15.52
N PRO A 159 7.11 0.95 14.85
CA PRO A 159 6.86 2.39 14.72
C PRO A 159 6.43 3.07 16.03
N TYR A 160 5.83 2.33 16.96
CA TYR A 160 5.41 2.88 18.26
C TYR A 160 6.60 3.00 19.24
N ASP A 161 7.53 2.06 19.15
CA ASP A 161 8.74 2.01 19.98
C ASP A 161 9.86 1.29 19.21
N THR A 162 10.85 2.05 18.73
CA THR A 162 11.93 1.51 17.88
C THR A 162 12.85 0.52 18.60
N THR A 163 12.75 0.41 19.93
CA THR A 163 13.49 -0.59 20.73
C THR A 163 12.80 -1.96 20.72
N ARG A 164 11.55 -2.05 20.26
CA ARG A 164 10.76 -3.29 20.24
C ARG A 164 10.69 -3.91 18.85
N THR A 165 10.48 -5.22 18.82
CA THR A 165 10.16 -5.94 17.58
C THR A 165 8.77 -5.53 17.06
N PRO A 166 8.58 -5.39 15.74
CA PRO A 166 7.25 -5.25 15.17
C PRO A 166 6.47 -6.59 15.25
N GLY A 167 7.15 -7.74 15.40
CA GLY A 167 6.58 -9.09 15.27
C GLY A 167 7.10 -9.79 13.99
N GLY A 168 6.49 -10.91 13.59
CA GLY A 168 6.90 -11.73 12.43
C GLY A 168 5.96 -12.91 12.17
N SER A 169 6.09 -13.66 11.07
CA SER A 169 7.03 -13.45 9.93
C SER A 169 6.66 -12.33 8.99
N SER A 170 5.42 -11.91 9.17
CA SER A 170 4.90 -10.63 8.80
C SER A 170 4.73 -9.92 10.13
N GLY A 171 5.74 -9.15 10.55
CA GLY A 171 5.64 -8.32 11.75
C GLY A 171 4.50 -7.34 11.74
N LYS A 172 3.74 -7.31 10.65
CA LYS A 172 2.35 -6.90 10.55
C LYS A 172 1.74 -7.84 9.50
N PHE A 173 0.83 -8.76 9.83
CA PHE A 173 0.05 -9.50 8.82
C PHE A 173 -1.33 -8.89 8.70
N LEU A 174 -1.55 -8.20 7.59
CA LEU A 174 -2.59 -8.48 6.61
C LEU A 174 -2.24 -7.60 5.41
N ILE A 175 -2.66 -8.04 4.22
CA ILE A 175 -2.55 -7.39 2.90
C ILE A 175 -2.94 -5.88 2.90
N PHE A 176 -3.43 -5.35 4.03
CA PHE A 176 -3.89 -3.97 4.25
C PHE A 176 -3.35 -3.28 5.53
N SER A 177 -2.52 -3.92 6.36
CA SER A 177 -2.24 -3.44 7.74
C SER A 177 -1.20 -2.30 7.86
N TRP A 178 -1.01 -1.52 6.80
CA TRP A 178 -0.22 -0.29 6.83
C TRP A 178 -1.05 0.99 6.68
N PHE A 179 -2.39 0.89 6.59
CA PHE A 179 -3.28 2.06 6.56
C PHE A 179 -3.22 2.91 7.84
N THR A 180 -2.97 2.32 9.02
CA THR A 180 -3.11 3.05 10.31
C THR A 180 -1.81 3.68 10.81
N ILE A 181 -0.64 3.14 10.44
CA ILE A 181 0.65 3.54 11.04
C ILE A 181 1.36 4.62 10.21
N ILE A 182 1.07 4.68 8.92
CA ILE A 182 1.57 5.76 8.05
C ILE A 182 0.81 7.06 8.35
N ILE A 183 -0.45 7.02 8.82
CA ILE A 183 -1.25 8.25 8.98
C ILE A 183 -1.14 8.88 10.38
N SER A 184 -0.73 8.12 11.41
CA SER A 184 -0.55 8.66 12.76
C SER A 184 0.82 9.27 13.01
#